data_AF-A0A0J6SBK3-F1
#
_entry.id   AF-A0A0J6SBK3-F1
#
_cell.length_a   1.000
_cell.length_b   1.000
_cell.length_c   1.000
_cell.angle_alpha   90.00
_cell.angle_beta   90.00
_cell.angle_gamma   90.00
#
_symmetry.space_group_name_H-M   'P 1'
#
loop_
_entity.id
_entity.type
_entity.pdbx_description
1 polymer ?
#
loop_
_entity_poly.entity_id
_entity_poly.type
_entity_poly.pdbx_seq_one_letter_code
_entity_poly.pdbx_strand_id
1 'polypeptide(L)'
;MIASQTASDPHVACRHRLLTAYAWFVASRPIEGSSNPTSSAPKAARAVNRAKRHEVSRVLALPAPTTLDGLRVFGLALALSLEGTSVEGDTDVAAARAILSATQESLPPGFIGFGDEPDYDDRDRAAWTGSGSLPAWARDGKAAPEDADFQVEARA
;
A
#
# COMPACT_ATOMS: atom_id res chain seq x y z
N MET A 1 15.63 -11.32 38.00
CA MET A 1 16.00 -10.77 36.68
C MET A 1 14.96 -11.26 35.69
N ILE A 2 14.01 -10.41 35.33
CA ILE A 2 13.01 -10.73 34.30
C ILE A 2 13.66 -10.36 32.98
N ALA A 3 13.91 -11.35 32.13
CA ALA A 3 14.39 -11.12 30.78
C ALA A 3 13.29 -10.32 30.05
N SER A 4 13.53 -9.04 29.80
CA SER A 4 12.69 -8.23 28.92
C SER A 4 12.77 -8.86 27.54
N GLN A 5 11.77 -9.66 27.18
CA GLN A 5 11.48 -9.90 25.77
C GLN A 5 11.30 -8.52 25.15
N THR A 6 12.22 -8.13 24.28
CA THR A 6 12.04 -6.98 23.40
C THR A 6 10.83 -7.30 22.55
N ALA A 7 9.65 -6.85 22.99
CA ALA A 7 8.42 -6.96 22.22
C ALA A 7 8.69 -6.25 20.89
N SER A 8 8.83 -7.04 19.82
CA SER A 8 9.04 -6.51 18.48
C SER A 8 7.87 -5.59 18.14
N ASP A 9 8.14 -4.40 17.63
CA ASP A 9 7.10 -3.44 17.28
C ASP A 9 6.14 -4.09 16.25
N PRO A 10 4.84 -4.21 16.56
CA PRO A 10 3.88 -4.89 15.69
C PRO A 10 3.71 -4.20 14.33
N HIS A 11 3.97 -2.89 14.25
CA HIS A 11 3.92 -2.16 12.99
C HIS A 11 5.10 -2.53 12.10
N VAL A 12 6.31 -2.64 12.67
CA VAL A 12 7.53 -3.01 11.92
C VAL A 12 7.37 -4.38 11.27
N ALA A 13 6.74 -5.33 11.97
CA ALA A 13 6.42 -6.65 11.43
C ALA A 13 5.50 -6.59 10.19
N CYS A 14 4.69 -5.53 10.04
CA CYS A 14 3.78 -5.35 8.91
C CYS A 14 4.42 -4.66 7.70
N ARG A 15 5.56 -3.98 7.85
CA ARG A 15 6.15 -3.11 6.82
C ARG A 15 6.37 -3.81 5.49
N HIS A 16 6.97 -5.00 5.53
CA HIS A 16 7.25 -5.79 4.33
C HIS A 16 5.98 -6.09 3.54
N ARG A 17 4.96 -6.62 4.22
CA ARG A 17 3.68 -6.98 3.59
C ARG A 17 2.96 -5.77 3.01
N LEU A 18 2.99 -4.64 3.72
CA LEU A 18 2.40 -3.39 3.25
C LEU A 18 3.03 -2.94 1.93
N LEU A 19 4.37 -2.88 1.88
CA LEU A 19 5.10 -2.47 0.67
C LEU A 19 4.93 -3.45 -0.49
N THR A 20 4.96 -4.76 -0.22
CA THR A 20 4.71 -5.79 -1.25
C THR A 20 3.29 -5.69 -1.80
N ALA A 21 2.26 -5.58 -0.96
CA ALA A 21 0.88 -5.44 -1.40
C ALA A 21 0.67 -4.16 -2.22
N TYR A 22 1.36 -3.08 -1.84
CA TYR A 22 1.34 -1.84 -2.58
C TYR A 22 2.01 -1.95 -3.95
N ALA A 23 3.18 -2.61 -4.03
CA ALA A 23 3.87 -2.86 -5.30
C ALA A 23 3.01 -3.70 -6.26
N TRP A 24 2.33 -4.75 -5.75
CA TRP A 24 1.37 -5.51 -6.54
C TRP A 24 0.24 -4.62 -7.07
N PHE A 25 -0.31 -3.75 -6.20
CA PHE A 25 -1.36 -2.83 -6.62
C PHE A 25 -0.89 -1.94 -7.76
N VAL A 26 0.25 -1.25 -7.60
CA VAL A 26 0.85 -0.40 -8.63
C VAL A 26 1.00 -1.15 -9.96
N ALA A 27 1.58 -2.36 -9.92
CA ALA A 27 1.77 -3.19 -11.11
C ALA A 27 0.44 -3.61 -11.77
N SER A 28 -0.63 -3.77 -10.98
CA SER A 28 -1.94 -4.22 -11.45
C SER A 28 -2.86 -3.10 -11.95
N ARG A 29 -2.57 -1.82 -11.65
CA ARG A 29 -3.43 -0.68 -12.01
C ARG A 29 -3.83 -0.66 -13.50
N PRO A 30 -2.91 -0.82 -14.48
CA PRO A 30 -3.30 -0.80 -15.89
C PRO A 30 -4.29 -1.92 -16.29
N ILE A 31 -4.28 -3.04 -15.55
CA ILE A 31 -5.21 -4.16 -15.78
C ILE A 31 -6.58 -3.85 -15.17
N GLU A 32 -6.62 -3.31 -13.94
CA GLU A 32 -7.88 -2.93 -13.28
C GLU A 32 -8.63 -1.82 -14.04
N GLY A 33 -7.89 -0.86 -14.62
CA GLY A 33 -8.44 0.22 -15.44
C GLY A 33 -8.92 -0.20 -16.84
N SER A 34 -8.68 -1.45 -17.27
CA SER A 34 -9.05 -1.91 -18.61
C SER A 34 -10.56 -2.19 -18.74
N SER A 35 -11.16 -1.70 -19.83
CA SER A 35 -12.61 -1.72 -20.08
C SER A 35 -13.18 -3.07 -20.55
N ASN A 36 -12.52 -4.21 -20.30
CA ASN A 36 -13.02 -5.51 -20.74
C ASN A 36 -13.68 -6.30 -19.58
N PRO A 37 -14.98 -6.09 -19.29
CA PRO A 37 -15.67 -6.61 -18.11
C PRO A 37 -15.84 -8.14 -18.10
N THR A 38 -15.66 -8.81 -19.24
CA THR A 38 -15.79 -10.28 -19.35
C THR A 38 -14.49 -11.02 -19.03
N SER A 39 -13.37 -10.31 -18.94
CA SER A 39 -12.07 -10.92 -18.64
C SER A 39 -11.88 -11.18 -17.14
N SER A 40 -11.17 -12.26 -16.80
CA SER A 40 -10.81 -12.58 -15.41
C SER A 40 -9.76 -11.63 -14.84
N ALA A 41 -9.00 -10.94 -15.70
CA ALA A 41 -7.87 -10.10 -15.29
C ALA A 41 -8.28 -8.86 -14.47
N PRO A 42 -9.32 -8.07 -14.82
CA PRO A 42 -9.82 -6.99 -13.96
C PRO A 42 -10.35 -7.50 -12.61
N LYS A 43 -10.94 -8.71 -12.55
CA LYS A 43 -11.36 -9.31 -11.27
C LYS A 43 -10.17 -9.64 -10.38
N ALA A 44 -9.10 -10.18 -10.97
CA ALA A 44 -7.84 -10.46 -10.27
C ALA A 44 -7.16 -9.16 -9.81
N ALA A 45 -7.09 -8.13 -10.65
CA ALA A 45 -6.52 -6.83 -10.28
C ALA A 45 -7.31 -6.16 -9.13
N ARG A 46 -8.65 -6.22 -9.14
CA ARG A 46 -9.48 -5.80 -8.00
C ARG A 46 -9.20 -6.60 -6.73
N ALA A 47 -8.86 -7.89 -6.84
CA ALA A 47 -8.44 -8.69 -5.68
C ALA A 47 -7.11 -8.18 -5.11
N VAL A 48 -6.16 -7.81 -5.97
CA VAL A 48 -4.89 -7.18 -5.56
C VAL A 48 -5.15 -5.86 -4.84
N ASN A 49 -6.00 -4.99 -5.38
CA ASN A 49 -6.38 -3.74 -4.71
C ASN A 49 -7.05 -4.00 -3.35
N ARG A 50 -7.91 -5.02 -3.23
CA ARG A 50 -8.47 -5.43 -1.93
C ARG A 50 -7.39 -5.92 -0.96
N ALA A 51 -6.39 -6.67 -1.42
CA ALA A 51 -5.28 -7.11 -0.59
C ALA A 51 -4.45 -5.92 -0.08
N LYS A 52 -4.13 -4.93 -0.92
CA LYS A 52 -3.53 -3.64 -0.49
C LYS A 52 -4.39 -2.96 0.57
N ARG A 53 -5.70 -2.89 0.30
CA ARG A 53 -6.80 -2.53 1.20
C ARG A 53 -6.57 -3.05 2.62
N HIS A 54 -6.54 -4.38 2.66
CA HIS A 54 -6.45 -5.16 3.87
C HIS A 54 -5.14 -4.91 4.64
N GLU A 55 -4.00 -4.83 3.96
CA GLU A 55 -2.72 -4.58 4.64
C GLU A 55 -2.62 -3.18 5.24
N VAL A 56 -3.17 -2.16 4.56
CA VAL A 56 -3.31 -0.81 5.12
C VAL A 56 -4.21 -0.84 6.37
N SER A 57 -5.41 -1.41 6.26
CA SER A 57 -6.34 -1.50 7.40
C SER A 57 -5.74 -2.27 8.57
N ARG A 58 -4.95 -3.32 8.33
CA ARG A 58 -4.29 -4.08 9.39
C ARG A 58 -3.31 -3.22 10.19
N VAL A 59 -2.52 -2.38 9.53
CA VAL A 59 -1.58 -1.46 10.21
C VAL A 59 -2.34 -0.41 11.00
N LEU A 60 -3.37 0.20 10.40
CA LEU A 60 -4.16 1.26 11.06
C LEU A 60 -5.01 0.75 12.23
N ALA A 61 -5.29 -0.55 12.30
CA ALA A 61 -6.00 -1.19 13.41
C ALA A 61 -5.10 -1.55 14.61
N LEU A 62 -3.78 -1.41 14.48
CA LEU A 62 -2.86 -1.62 15.61
C LEU A 62 -3.01 -0.53 16.67
N PRO A 63 -2.63 -0.79 17.93
CA PRO A 63 -2.50 0.27 18.93
C PRO A 63 -1.57 1.37 18.45
N ALA A 64 -1.77 2.61 18.92
CA ALA A 64 -0.96 3.75 18.53
C ALA A 64 0.55 3.44 18.65
N PRO A 65 1.36 3.80 17.64
CA PRO A 65 2.79 3.50 17.64
C PRO A 65 3.50 4.22 18.78
N THR A 66 4.30 3.47 19.54
CA THR A 66 5.09 4.00 20.67
C THR A 66 6.57 4.15 20.34
N THR A 67 6.99 3.71 19.14
CA THR A 67 8.36 3.83 18.64
C THR A 67 8.40 4.64 17.36
N LEU A 68 9.58 5.21 17.04
CA LEU A 68 9.78 5.95 15.79
C LEU A 68 9.61 5.05 14.56
N ASP A 69 10.08 3.80 14.63
CA ASP A 69 9.94 2.84 13.53
C ASP A 69 8.49 2.38 13.34
N GLY A 70 7.73 2.23 14.43
CA GLY A 70 6.30 1.97 14.32
C GLY A 70 5.55 3.16 13.73
N LEU A 71 5.93 4.39 14.11
CA LEU A 71 5.36 5.61 13.58
C LEU A 71 5.66 5.78 12.08
N ARG A 72 6.85 5.36 11.60
CA ARG A 72 7.18 5.30 10.16
C ARG A 72 6.18 4.45 9.39
N VAL A 73 5.97 3.21 9.85
CA VAL A 73 5.09 2.27 9.16
C VAL A 73 3.62 2.71 9.24
N PHE A 74 3.21 3.29 10.37
CA PHE A 74 1.89 3.89 10.50
C PHE A 74 1.70 5.05 9.51
N GLY A 75 2.65 5.99 9.43
CA GLY A 75 2.62 7.10 8.48
C GLY A 75 2.59 6.63 7.03
N LEU A 76 3.34 5.59 6.70
CA LEU A 76 3.28 4.94 5.39
C LEU A 76 1.89 4.36 5.10
N ALA A 77 1.30 3.60 6.02
CA ALA A 77 -0.05 3.04 5.84
C ALA A 77 -1.10 4.15 5.67
N LEU A 78 -1.01 5.23 6.46
CA LEU A 78 -1.89 6.39 6.35
C LEU A 78 -1.75 7.05 4.97
N ALA A 79 -0.52 7.28 4.51
CA ALA A 79 -0.31 7.84 3.18
C ALA A 79 -0.89 6.96 2.06
N LEU A 80 -0.73 5.64 2.16
CA LEU A 80 -1.27 4.68 1.18
C LEU A 80 -2.80 4.55 1.22
N SER A 81 -3.46 4.88 2.35
CA SER A 81 -4.93 5.00 2.40
C SER A 81 -5.45 6.28 1.75
N LEU A 82 -4.66 7.35 1.77
CA LEU A 82 -5.03 8.69 1.32
C LEU A 82 -4.52 9.01 -0.10
N GLU A 83 -3.95 8.03 -0.79
CA GLU A 83 -3.47 8.21 -2.16
C GLU A 83 -4.62 8.63 -3.07
N GLY A 84 -4.50 9.82 -3.66
CA GLY A 84 -5.50 10.37 -4.56
C GLY A 84 -6.81 10.83 -3.91
N THR A 85 -6.85 11.01 -2.59
CA THR A 85 -8.09 11.37 -1.86
C THR A 85 -8.13 12.81 -1.37
N SER A 86 -7.08 13.60 -1.57
CA SER A 86 -6.95 14.93 -0.98
C SER A 86 -8.03 15.87 -1.49
N VAL A 87 -8.75 16.45 -0.53
CA VAL A 87 -9.59 17.63 -0.71
C VAL A 87 -8.97 18.77 0.10
N GLU A 88 -9.22 20.02 -0.31
CA GLU A 88 -8.70 21.18 0.41
C GLU A 88 -9.12 21.14 1.89
N GLY A 89 -8.16 21.21 2.81
CA GLY A 89 -8.41 21.16 4.27
C GLY A 89 -8.37 19.77 4.91
N ASP A 90 -7.91 18.74 4.20
CA ASP A 90 -7.79 17.39 4.75
C ASP A 90 -6.68 17.29 5.81
N THR A 91 -7.09 17.17 7.08
CA THR A 91 -6.19 17.04 8.23
C THR A 91 -5.41 15.73 8.22
N ASP A 92 -5.93 14.68 7.58
CA ASP A 92 -5.31 13.36 7.58
C ASP A 92 -4.13 13.33 6.60
N VAL A 93 -4.23 14.02 5.46
CA VAL A 93 -3.12 14.23 4.52
C VAL A 93 -2.00 15.05 5.17
N ALA A 94 -2.34 16.12 5.89
CA ALA A 94 -1.37 16.91 6.63
C ALA A 94 -0.66 16.08 7.72
N ALA A 95 -1.41 15.24 8.44
CA ALA A 95 -0.84 14.32 9.42
C ALA A 95 0.10 13.29 8.77
N ALA A 96 -0.30 12.68 7.66
CA ALA A 96 0.54 11.73 6.92
C ALA A 96 1.86 12.38 6.49
N ARG A 97 1.81 13.57 5.90
CA ARG A 97 3.00 14.34 5.50
C ARG A 97 3.89 14.69 6.69
N ALA A 98 3.30 15.15 7.79
CA ALA A 98 4.04 15.50 9.00
C ALA A 98 4.76 14.27 9.58
N ILE A 99 4.09 13.12 9.64
CA ILE A 99 4.68 11.87 10.13
C ILE A 99 5.81 11.40 9.21
N LEU A 100 5.58 11.33 7.90
CA LEU A 100 6.61 10.89 6.93
C LEU A 100 7.83 11.81 6.98
N SER A 101 7.62 13.13 7.05
CA SER A 101 8.70 14.12 7.17
C SER A 101 9.46 13.97 8.50
N ALA A 102 8.75 13.91 9.63
CA ALA A 102 9.37 13.77 10.95
C ALA A 102 10.17 12.47 11.09
N THR A 103 9.74 11.42 10.42
CA THR A 103 10.37 10.10 10.48
C THR A 103 11.38 9.83 9.35
N GLN A 104 11.47 10.73 8.37
CA GLN A 104 12.27 10.60 7.14
C GLN A 104 11.92 9.35 6.30
N GLU A 105 10.67 8.88 6.39
CA GLU A 105 10.21 7.76 5.58
C GLU A 105 9.87 8.24 4.16
N SER A 106 10.39 7.53 3.16
CA SER A 106 10.12 7.83 1.76
C SER A 106 8.84 7.13 1.29
N LEU A 107 8.08 7.79 0.42
CA LEU A 107 6.94 7.18 -0.25
C LEU A 107 7.42 6.08 -1.22
N PRO A 108 6.66 4.98 -1.37
CA PRO A 108 7.05 3.87 -2.22
C PRO A 108 6.95 4.25 -3.71
N PRO A 109 7.73 3.58 -4.58
CA PRO A 109 7.62 3.75 -6.02
C PRO A 109 6.19 3.57 -6.53
N GLY A 110 5.77 4.42 -7.46
CA GLY A 110 4.42 4.38 -8.05
C GLY A 110 3.34 5.08 -7.22
N PHE A 111 3.69 5.71 -6.09
CA PHE A 111 2.80 6.64 -5.40
C PHE A 111 2.50 7.88 -6.27
N ILE A 112 1.22 8.11 -6.57
CA ILE A 112 0.79 9.16 -7.51
C ILE A 112 0.55 10.51 -6.86
N GLY A 113 0.67 10.61 -5.54
CA GLY A 113 0.39 11.84 -4.80
C GLY A 113 -0.89 11.75 -3.98
N PHE A 114 -1.15 12.80 -3.22
CA PHE A 114 -2.35 12.90 -2.41
C PHE A 114 -3.54 13.44 -3.20
N GLY A 115 -3.33 14.17 -4.29
CA GLY A 115 -4.40 14.71 -5.13
C GLY A 115 -4.50 16.23 -5.16
N ASP A 116 -3.73 16.92 -4.31
CA ASP A 116 -3.62 18.38 -4.28
C ASP A 116 -2.43 18.91 -5.10
N GLU A 117 -1.61 18.02 -5.66
CA GLU A 117 -0.50 18.38 -6.53
C GLU A 117 -0.99 18.76 -7.95
N PRO A 118 -0.41 19.79 -8.60
CA PRO A 118 -0.92 20.32 -9.87
C PRO A 118 -0.81 19.35 -11.05
N ASP A 119 0.08 18.36 -10.97
CA ASP A 119 0.31 17.32 -11.99
C ASP A 119 -0.38 15.99 -11.64
N TYR A 120 -1.20 15.96 -10.58
CA TYR A 120 -1.82 14.73 -10.09
C TYR A 120 -2.65 14.02 -11.17
N ASP A 121 -3.52 14.74 -11.89
CA ASP A 121 -4.40 14.14 -12.90
C ASP A 121 -3.61 13.43 -14.02
N ASP A 122 -2.45 13.98 -14.39
CA ASP A 122 -1.60 13.36 -15.41
C ASP A 122 -0.88 12.12 -14.85
N ARG A 123 -0.43 12.16 -13.59
CA ARG A 123 0.15 11.00 -12.89
C ARG A 123 -0.86 9.88 -12.67
N ASP A 124 -2.08 10.22 -12.24
CA ASP A 124 -3.18 9.26 -12.07
C ASP A 124 -3.50 8.61 -13.42
N ARG A 125 -3.78 9.41 -14.46
CA ARG A 125 -4.05 8.87 -15.81
C ARG A 125 -2.92 7.97 -16.30
N ALA A 126 -1.67 8.37 -16.10
CA ALA A 126 -0.52 7.56 -16.49
C ALA A 126 -0.47 6.20 -15.75
N ALA A 127 -0.79 6.19 -14.45
CA ALA A 127 -0.77 4.98 -13.63
C ALA A 127 -1.79 3.91 -14.06
N TRP A 128 -2.88 4.30 -14.73
CA TRP A 128 -3.93 3.40 -15.21
C TRP A 128 -3.75 2.95 -16.67
N THR A 129 -2.70 3.38 -17.35
CA THR A 129 -2.47 3.08 -18.77
C THR A 129 -1.20 2.25 -18.99
N GLY A 130 -1.15 1.53 -20.11
CA GLY A 130 0.00 0.72 -20.51
C GLY A 130 -0.12 -0.75 -20.13
N SER A 131 1.03 -1.41 -19.92
CA SER A 131 1.09 -2.83 -19.58
C SER A 131 1.19 -3.01 -18.07
N GLY A 132 0.26 -3.75 -17.49
CA GLY A 132 0.31 -4.16 -16.09
C GLY A 132 0.72 -5.62 -15.91
N SER A 133 0.91 -6.02 -14.66
CA SER A 133 1.11 -7.42 -14.30
C SER A 133 0.32 -7.79 -13.04
N LEU A 134 0.15 -9.09 -12.83
CA LEU A 134 -0.55 -9.64 -11.68
C LEU A 134 0.40 -10.56 -10.90
N PRO A 135 0.40 -10.48 -9.56
CA PRO A 135 1.14 -11.44 -8.75
C PRO A 135 0.62 -12.86 -8.98
N ALA A 136 1.46 -13.87 -8.73
CA ALA A 136 1.16 -15.27 -9.04
C ALA A 136 -0.18 -15.72 -8.44
N TRP A 137 -0.42 -15.45 -7.15
CA TRP A 137 -1.66 -15.82 -6.47
C TRP A 137 -2.92 -15.25 -7.17
N ALA A 138 -2.85 -14.03 -7.71
CA ALA A 138 -3.97 -13.41 -8.40
C ALA A 138 -4.17 -14.00 -9.80
N ARG A 139 -3.08 -14.35 -10.50
CA ARG A 139 -3.13 -15.08 -11.78
C ARG A 139 -3.74 -16.46 -11.63
N ASP A 140 -3.46 -17.12 -10.52
CA ASP A 140 -4.01 -18.43 -10.16
C ASP A 140 -5.48 -18.35 -9.69
N GLY A 141 -6.06 -17.14 -9.63
CA GLY A 141 -7.46 -16.92 -9.29
C GLY A 141 -7.76 -16.92 -7.79
N LYS A 142 -6.74 -16.84 -6.92
CA LYS A 142 -6.96 -16.71 -5.48
C LYS A 142 -7.58 -15.34 -5.16
N ALA A 143 -8.47 -15.31 -4.17
CA ALA A 143 -9.14 -14.08 -3.74
C ALA A 143 -8.26 -13.17 -2.86
N ALA A 144 -7.23 -13.74 -2.22
CA ALA A 144 -6.30 -13.07 -1.34
C ALA A 144 -4.94 -13.81 -1.33
N PRO A 145 -3.84 -13.11 -1.02
CA PRO A 145 -2.53 -13.72 -0.80
C PRO A 145 -2.45 -14.46 0.54
N GLU A 146 -1.65 -15.51 0.58
CA GLU A 146 -1.21 -16.21 1.79
C GLU A 146 0.15 -15.67 2.27
N ASP A 147 0.57 -16.02 3.48
CA ASP A 147 1.84 -15.56 4.04
C ASP A 147 3.06 -15.93 3.18
N ALA A 148 3.00 -17.10 2.54
CA ALA A 148 4.04 -17.56 1.62
C ALA A 148 4.19 -16.65 0.39
N ASP A 149 3.09 -16.08 -0.12
CA ASP A 149 3.11 -15.20 -1.28
C ASP A 149 3.92 -13.93 -1.02
N PHE A 150 3.91 -13.43 0.22
CA PHE A 150 4.73 -12.27 0.63
C PHE A 150 6.21 -12.60 0.78
N GLN A 151 6.58 -13.86 1.03
CA GLN A 151 7.97 -14.27 1.19
C GLN A 151 8.66 -14.58 -0.14
N VAL A 152 7.91 -15.07 -1.13
CA VAL A 152 8.45 -15.47 -2.43
C VAL A 152 8.95 -14.26 -3.23
N GLU A 153 8.23 -13.14 -3.20
CA GLU A 153 8.60 -11.94 -3.97
C GLU A 153 9.67 -11.06 -3.31
N ALA A 154 10.14 -11.41 -2.11
CA ALA A 154 11.32 -10.77 -1.51
C ALA A 154 12.66 -11.23 -2.16
N ARG A 155 12.62 -12.26 -3.00
CA ARG A 155 13.79 -12.92 -3.59
C ARG A 155 13.90 -12.78 -5.11
N ALA A 156 12.91 -12.16 -5.75
CA ALA A 156 12.87 -11.89 -7.19
C ALA A 156 13.37 -10.47 -7.47
#